data_AF-A0A4P5UQY7-F1
#
_entry.id   AF-A0A4P5UQY7-F1
#
_cell.length_a   1.000
_cell.length_b   1.000
_cell.length_c   1.000
_cell.angle_alpha   90.00
_cell.angle_beta   90.00
_cell.angle_gamma   90.00
#
_symmetry.space_group_name_H-M   'P 1'
#
loop_
_entity.id
_entity.type
_entity.pdbx_description
1 polymer ?
#
loop_
_entity_poly.entity_id
_entity_poly.type
_entity_poly.pdbx_seq_one_letter_code
_entity_poly.pdbx_strand_id
1 'polypeptide(L)'
;MRTMMIAILVALGMTLSASAQDKDQIKERMNAGKEQVKAGVTVVKSAKDQARQLREQVKSGQMTKEEAKAQMQQMKDQVRAAKDQIKSGKETIRDGRRELRQLKRAGKP
;
A
#
# COMPACT_ATOMS: atom_id res chain seq x y z
N MET A 1 -43.91 -21.40 16.77
CA MET A 1 -42.88 -20.66 17.54
C MET A 1 -41.46 -21.21 17.36
N ARG A 2 -41.25 -22.54 17.32
CA ARG A 2 -39.90 -23.13 17.12
C ARG A 2 -39.27 -22.84 15.75
N THR A 3 -40.06 -22.85 14.67
CA THR A 3 -39.59 -22.51 13.31
C THR A 3 -39.20 -21.03 13.15
N MET A 4 -39.91 -20.12 13.81
CA MET A 4 -39.60 -18.68 13.83
C MET A 4 -38.32 -18.39 14.63
N MET A 5 -38.08 -19.11 15.73
CA MET A 5 -36.81 -19.03 16.49
C MET A 5 -35.60 -19.53 15.70
N ILE A 6 -35.76 -20.59 14.90
CA ILE A 6 -34.68 -21.13 14.05
C ILE A 6 -34.35 -20.16 12.90
N ALA A 7 -35.36 -19.51 12.29
CA ALA A 7 -35.13 -18.52 11.24
C ALA A 7 -34.38 -17.28 11.75
N ILE A 8 -34.66 -16.81 12.97
CA ILE A 8 -33.95 -15.70 13.61
C ILE A 8 -32.49 -16.09 13.92
N LEU A 9 -32.24 -17.32 14.39
CA LEU A 9 -30.89 -17.82 14.66
C LEU A 9 -30.03 -17.99 13.40
N VAL A 10 -30.61 -18.42 12.27
CA VAL A 10 -29.90 -18.54 10.99
C VAL A 10 -29.60 -17.17 10.37
N ALA A 11 -30.54 -16.20 10.46
CA ALA A 11 -30.31 -14.83 10.01
C ALA A 11 -29.25 -14.10 10.86
N LEU A 12 -29.20 -14.36 12.17
CA LEU A 12 -28.16 -13.83 13.06
C LEU A 12 -26.79 -14.47 12.76
N GLY A 13 -26.76 -15.79 12.49
CA GLY A 13 -25.53 -16.50 12.14
C GLY A 13 -24.89 -16.03 10.82
N MET A 14 -25.71 -15.69 9.82
CA MET A 14 -25.25 -15.15 8.52
C MET A 14 -24.79 -13.68 8.60
N THR A 15 -25.37 -12.88 9.50
CA THR A 15 -24.96 -11.47 9.69
C THR A 15 -23.68 -11.34 10.53
N LEU A 16 -23.47 -12.21 11.52
CA LEU A 16 -22.22 -12.27 12.30
C LEU A 16 -21.01 -12.70 11.43
N SER A 17 -21.20 -13.63 10.49
CA SER A 17 -20.11 -14.12 9.62
C SER A 17 -19.71 -13.11 8.52
N ALA A 18 -20.65 -12.28 8.04
CA ALA A 18 -20.33 -11.18 7.12
C ALA A 18 -19.35 -10.16 7.74
N SER A 19 -19.59 -9.76 9.00
CA SER A 19 -18.73 -8.77 9.69
C SER A 19 -17.28 -9.24 9.95
N ALA A 20 -17.06 -10.55 10.02
CA ALA A 20 -15.72 -11.13 10.18
C ALA A 20 -14.97 -11.15 8.84
N GLN A 21 -15.64 -11.54 7.75
CA GLN A 21 -15.07 -11.51 6.40
C GLN A 21 -14.70 -10.09 5.96
N ASP A 22 -15.55 -9.10 6.25
CA ASP A 22 -15.27 -7.69 5.92
C ASP A 22 -14.00 -7.19 6.62
N LYS A 23 -13.84 -7.56 7.90
CA LYS A 23 -12.67 -7.17 8.70
C LYS A 23 -11.37 -7.74 8.15
N ASP A 24 -11.38 -8.99 7.70
CA ASP A 24 -10.19 -9.65 7.17
C ASP A 24 -9.85 -9.16 5.76
N GLN A 25 -10.85 -8.92 4.90
CA GLN A 25 -10.63 -8.26 3.61
C GLN A 25 -10.03 -6.87 3.76
N ILE A 26 -10.51 -6.07 4.72
CA ILE A 26 -9.94 -4.74 5.00
C ILE A 26 -8.47 -4.84 5.42
N LYS A 27 -8.12 -5.79 6.30
CA LYS A 27 -6.72 -6.00 6.70
C LYS A 27 -5.85 -6.43 5.53
N GLU A 28 -6.37 -7.29 4.66
CA GLU A 28 -5.65 -7.75 3.47
C GLU A 28 -5.37 -6.60 2.52
N ARG A 29 -6.37 -5.76 2.22
CA ARG A 29 -6.20 -4.53 1.43
C ARG A 29 -5.19 -3.57 2.07
N MET A 30 -5.23 -3.41 3.40
CA MET A 30 -4.25 -2.61 4.12
C MET A 30 -2.84 -3.19 4.03
N ASN A 31 -2.68 -4.52 4.08
CA ASN A 31 -1.38 -5.17 3.93
C ASN A 31 -0.85 -5.04 2.50
N ALA A 32 -1.71 -5.19 1.48
CA ALA A 32 -1.34 -4.90 0.10
C ALA A 32 -0.87 -3.45 -0.06
N GLY A 33 -1.56 -2.48 0.56
CA GLY A 33 -1.12 -1.09 0.60
C GLY A 33 0.24 -0.89 1.29
N LYS A 34 0.54 -1.64 2.35
CA LYS A 34 1.86 -1.60 3.02
C LYS A 34 2.97 -2.15 2.12
N GLU A 35 2.70 -3.26 1.43
CA GLU A 35 3.67 -3.83 0.49
C GLU A 35 3.92 -2.88 -0.70
N GLN A 36 2.89 -2.23 -1.22
CA GLN A 36 3.06 -1.17 -2.24
C GLN A 36 3.94 -0.02 -1.72
N VAL A 37 3.71 0.44 -0.49
CA VAL A 37 4.56 1.47 0.13
C VAL A 37 5.99 0.99 0.28
N LYS A 38 6.20 -0.25 0.74
CA LYS A 38 7.54 -0.84 0.94
C LYS A 38 8.29 -1.02 -0.38
N ALA A 39 7.60 -1.46 -1.43
CA ALA A 39 8.14 -1.59 -2.78
C ALA A 39 8.58 -0.22 -3.30
N GLY A 40 7.70 0.80 -3.23
CA GLY A 40 8.04 2.15 -3.65
C GLY A 40 9.22 2.74 -2.86
N VAL A 41 9.29 2.51 -1.54
CA VAL A 41 10.43 2.97 -0.73
C VAL A 41 11.74 2.30 -1.16
N THR A 42 11.70 1.00 -1.48
CA THR A 42 12.87 0.26 -1.97
C THR A 42 13.38 0.83 -3.29
N VAL A 43 12.47 1.13 -4.23
CA VAL A 43 12.82 1.77 -5.51
C VAL A 43 13.47 3.13 -5.29
N VAL A 44 12.90 3.98 -4.42
CA VAL A 44 13.46 5.29 -4.11
C VAL A 44 14.86 5.18 -3.49
N LYS A 45 15.09 4.20 -2.61
CA LYS A 45 16.40 3.96 -2.00
C LYS A 45 17.42 3.52 -3.05
N SER A 46 17.06 2.54 -3.89
CA SER A 46 17.91 2.05 -4.98
C SER A 46 18.30 3.17 -5.95
N ALA A 47 17.34 3.98 -6.39
CA ALA A 47 17.62 5.13 -7.26
C ALA A 47 18.55 6.16 -6.61
N LYS A 48 18.47 6.35 -5.28
CA LYS A 48 19.39 7.24 -4.55
C LYS A 48 20.82 6.69 -4.54
N ASP A 49 20.98 5.39 -4.35
CA ASP A 49 22.30 4.74 -4.35
C ASP A 49 22.91 4.75 -5.77
N GLN A 50 22.13 4.46 -6.80
CA GLN A 50 22.54 4.57 -8.20
C GLN A 50 22.92 6.01 -8.58
N ALA A 51 22.15 7.01 -8.15
CA ALA A 51 22.48 8.41 -8.37
C ALA A 51 23.81 8.83 -7.73
N ARG A 52 24.18 8.21 -6.59
CA ARG A 52 25.48 8.43 -5.96
C ARG A 52 26.61 7.80 -6.77
N GLN A 53 26.45 6.55 -7.21
CA GLN A 53 27.43 5.86 -8.06
C GLN A 53 27.67 6.61 -9.37
N LEU A 54 26.61 7.10 -10.01
CA LEU A 54 26.73 7.91 -11.22
C LEU A 54 27.51 9.21 -11.01
N ARG A 55 27.31 9.88 -9.88
CA ARG A 55 28.11 11.06 -9.53
C ARG A 55 29.58 10.71 -9.32
N GLU A 56 29.89 9.54 -8.76
CA GLU A 56 31.27 9.07 -8.58
C GLU A 56 31.91 8.72 -9.93
N GLN A 57 31.19 8.07 -10.85
CA GLN A 57 31.66 7.76 -12.22
C GLN A 57 31.94 9.02 -13.06
N VAL A 58 31.10 10.05 -12.94
CA VAL A 58 31.35 11.34 -13.60
C VAL A 58 32.58 12.03 -13.02
N LYS A 59 32.79 11.94 -11.70
CA LYS A 59 33.99 12.51 -11.05
C LYS A 59 35.27 11.76 -11.41
N SER A 60 35.21 10.44 -11.59
CA SER A 60 36.36 9.63 -12.00
C SER A 60 36.64 9.71 -13.51
N GLY A 61 35.79 10.41 -14.28
CA GLY A 61 35.93 10.52 -15.73
C GLY A 61 35.52 9.24 -16.49
N GLN A 62 34.96 8.24 -15.80
CA GLN A 62 34.47 7.01 -16.41
C GLN A 62 33.16 7.19 -17.19
N MET A 63 32.48 8.33 -17.00
CA MET A 63 31.24 8.67 -17.69
C MET A 63 31.20 10.16 -18.03
N THR A 64 30.61 10.48 -19.18
CA THR A 64 30.38 11.87 -19.56
C THR A 64 29.24 12.49 -18.75
N LYS A 65 29.25 13.83 -18.64
CA LYS A 65 28.16 14.56 -17.95
C LYS A 65 26.81 14.36 -18.64
N GLU A 66 26.79 14.15 -19.94
CA GLU A 66 25.57 14.01 -20.73
C GLU A 66 24.90 12.66 -20.49
N GLU A 67 25.67 11.57 -20.53
CA GLU A 67 25.19 10.21 -20.20
C GLU A 67 24.64 10.15 -18.77
N ALA A 68 25.38 10.73 -17.82
CA ALA A 68 24.94 10.77 -16.43
C ALA A 68 23.66 11.60 -16.24
N LYS A 69 23.47 12.67 -17.01
CA LYS A 69 22.26 13.50 -16.97
C LYS A 69 21.05 12.73 -17.51
N ALA A 70 21.22 11.97 -18.60
CA ALA A 70 20.16 11.12 -19.15
C ALA A 70 19.73 10.03 -18.15
N GLN A 71 20.69 9.32 -17.55
CA GLN A 71 20.38 8.30 -16.54
C GLN A 71 19.75 8.91 -15.28
N MET A 72 20.22 10.06 -14.82
CA MET A 72 19.63 10.80 -13.69
C MET A 72 18.17 11.19 -13.96
N GLN A 73 17.84 11.54 -15.22
CA GLN A 73 16.47 11.88 -15.60
C GLN A 73 15.55 10.65 -15.55
N GLN A 74 16.00 9.50 -16.09
CA GLN A 74 15.24 8.25 -16.00
C GLN A 74 14.99 7.83 -14.55
N MET A 75 16.00 7.92 -13.68
CA MET A 75 15.83 7.64 -12.25
C MET A 75 14.85 8.60 -11.57
N LYS A 76 14.83 9.89 -11.96
CA LYS A 76 13.85 10.84 -11.42
C LYS A 76 12.43 10.42 -11.75
N ASP A 77 12.19 9.97 -12.97
CA ASP A 77 10.86 9.53 -13.41
C ASP A 77 10.43 8.25 -12.68
N GLN A 78 11.35 7.30 -12.49
CA GLN A 78 11.11 6.11 -11.66
C GLN A 78 10.81 6.47 -10.19
N VAL A 79 11.58 7.39 -9.60
CA VAL A 79 11.35 7.89 -8.23
C VAL A 79 10.00 8.58 -8.11
N ARG A 80 9.56 9.31 -9.15
CA ARG A 80 8.26 9.95 -9.18
C ARG A 80 7.13 8.91 -9.19
N ALA A 81 7.21 7.92 -10.07
CA ALA A 81 6.25 6.82 -10.11
C ALA A 81 6.20 6.05 -8.77
N ALA A 82 7.35 5.78 -8.16
CA ALA A 82 7.43 5.14 -6.85
C ALA A 82 6.81 5.99 -5.73
N LYS A 83 6.97 7.32 -5.76
CA LYS A 83 6.30 8.24 -4.82
C LYS A 83 4.79 8.21 -4.98
N ASP A 84 4.29 8.14 -6.21
CA ASP A 84 2.85 8.06 -6.48
C ASP A 84 2.28 6.72 -5.97
N GLN A 85 3.00 5.61 -6.15
CA GLN A 85 2.64 4.31 -5.56
C GLN A 85 2.65 4.32 -4.02
N ILE A 86 3.63 5.00 -3.40
CA ILE A 86 3.65 5.17 -1.94
C ILE A 86 2.43 5.98 -1.49
N LYS A 87 2.05 7.01 -2.24
CA LYS A 87 0.90 7.85 -1.91
C LYS A 87 -0.40 7.05 -1.99
N SER A 88 -0.61 6.30 -3.07
CA SER A 88 -1.80 5.44 -3.22
C SER A 88 -1.85 4.36 -2.15
N GLY A 89 -0.72 3.69 -1.86
CA GLY A 89 -0.65 2.68 -0.81
C GLY A 89 -0.98 3.25 0.57
N LYS A 90 -0.52 4.46 0.89
CA LYS A 90 -0.87 5.17 2.14
C LYS A 90 -2.36 5.52 2.22
N GLU A 91 -2.96 5.92 1.11
CA GLU A 91 -4.39 6.21 1.02
C GLU A 91 -5.22 4.95 1.27
N THR A 92 -4.90 3.85 0.60
CA THR A 92 -5.52 2.53 0.84
C THR A 92 -5.42 2.11 2.30
N ILE A 93 -4.24 2.28 2.93
CA ILE A 93 -4.06 1.99 4.37
C ILE A 93 -4.96 2.89 5.23
N ARG A 94 -5.05 4.18 4.90
CA ARG A 94 -5.84 5.16 5.66
C ARG A 94 -7.32 4.84 5.59
N ASP A 95 -7.81 4.50 4.41
CA ASP A 95 -9.22 4.22 4.16
C ASP A 95 -9.63 2.88 4.76
N GLY A 96 -8.81 1.83 4.57
CA GLY A 96 -9.00 0.57 5.28
C GLY A 96 -9.01 0.77 6.81
N ARG A 97 -8.20 1.67 7.36
CA ARG A 97 -8.24 1.99 8.80
C ARG A 97 -9.53 2.71 9.21
N ARG A 98 -10.12 3.54 8.35
CA ARG A 98 -11.41 4.19 8.60
C ARG A 98 -12.55 3.17 8.56
N GLU A 99 -12.59 2.33 7.54
CA GLU A 99 -13.58 1.24 7.40
C GLU A 99 -13.52 0.29 8.61
N LEU A 100 -12.32 -0.12 9.01
CA LEU A 100 -12.12 -0.96 10.19
C LEU A 100 -12.63 -0.31 11.49
N ARG A 101 -12.50 1.02 11.62
CA ARG A 101 -13.04 1.76 12.77
C ARG A 101 -14.56 1.84 12.73
N GLN A 102 -15.15 2.01 11.55
CA GLN A 102 -16.60 2.06 11.37
C GLN A 102 -17.23 0.71 11.67
N LEU A 103 -16.68 -0.40 11.14
CA LEU A 103 -17.12 -1.76 11.49
C LEU A 103 -17.05 -2.03 13.00
N LYS A 104 -15.95 -1.63 13.65
CA LYS A 104 -15.81 -1.76 15.12
C LYS A 104 -16.81 -0.91 15.91
N ARG A 105 -17.27 0.22 15.37
CA ARG A 105 -18.30 1.07 15.99
C ARG A 105 -19.70 0.50 15.76
N ALA A 106 -19.98 -0.02 14.56
CA ALA A 106 -21.25 -0.67 14.23
C ALA A 106 -21.49 -1.97 14.99
N GLY A 107 -20.42 -2.70 15.34
CA GLY A 107 -20.47 -3.92 16.16
C GLY A 107 -20.37 -3.68 17.67
N LYS A 108 -20.35 -2.43 18.15
CA LYS A 108 -20.49 -2.13 19.59
C LYS A 108 -22.00 -2.02 19.92
N PRO A 109 -22.51 -2.74 20.93
CA PRO A 109 -23.90 -2.58 21.38
C PRO A 109 -24.14 -1.17 21.92
#